data_AF-A0A7D6GL18-F1
#
_entry.id   AF-A0A7D6GL18-F1
#
_cell.length_a   1.000
_cell.length_b   1.000
_cell.length_c   1.000
_cell.angle_alpha   90.00
_cell.angle_beta   90.00
_cell.angle_gamma   90.00
#
_symmetry.space_group_name_H-M   'P 1'
#
loop_
_entity.id
_entity.type
_entity.pdbx_description
1 polymer ?
#
loop_
_entity_poly.entity_id
_entity_poly.type
_entity_poly.pdbx_seq_one_letter_code
_entity_poly.pdbx_strand_id
1 'polypeptide(L)'
;MVALPFETLFEGSDGQYYTDWQVRRRLRTGEWIFCMQQRAPHRRLVETADDALLLLAPTDPEELPTGLEIRIIERRARVVDTRRVPPRESRQPTG
;
A
#
# COMPACT_ATOMS: atom_id res chain seq x y z
N MET A 1 3.14 16.62 16.67
CA MET A 1 3.51 15.89 15.44
C MET A 1 3.02 14.46 15.62
N VAL A 2 1.92 14.07 14.97
CA VAL A 2 1.36 12.72 15.11
C VAL A 2 2.26 11.78 14.32
N ALA A 3 2.89 10.81 14.98
CA ALA A 3 3.67 9.78 14.28
C ALA A 3 2.74 9.01 13.36
N LEU A 4 3.02 9.02 12.06
CA LEU A 4 2.30 8.19 11.10
C LEU A 4 2.53 6.73 11.48
N PRO A 5 1.52 5.85 11.45
CA PRO A 5 1.66 4.44 11.81
C PRO A 5 2.39 3.60 10.75
N PHE A 6 3.13 4.26 9.85
CA PHE A 6 3.95 3.68 8.80
C PHE A 6 5.19 4.57 8.60
N GLU A 7 6.31 3.93 8.30
CA GLU A 7 7.61 4.59 8.14
C GLU A 7 7.88 4.95 6.68
N THR A 8 7.30 4.21 5.73
CA THR A 8 7.58 4.38 4.30
C THR A 8 6.36 4.01 3.46
N LEU A 9 6.13 4.78 2.41
CA LEU A 9 5.17 4.47 1.36
C LEU A 9 5.94 3.97 0.12
N PHE A 10 5.41 2.95 -0.54
CA PHE A 10 5.97 2.37 -1.76
C PHE A 10 4.97 2.49 -2.90
N GLU A 11 5.45 2.97 -4.05
CA GLU A 11 4.78 2.83 -5.34
C GLU A 11 5.19 1.48 -5.95
N GLY A 12 4.18 0.69 -6.33
CA GLY A 12 4.35 -0.56 -7.05
C GLY A 12 4.33 -0.34 -8.56
N SER A 13 5.09 -1.15 -9.30
CA SER A 13 5.03 -1.17 -10.77
C SER A 13 3.66 -1.60 -11.34
N ASP A 14 2.75 -2.07 -10.49
CA ASP A 14 1.33 -2.34 -10.77
C ASP A 14 0.45 -1.07 -10.69
N GLY A 15 1.05 0.09 -10.42
CA GLY A 15 0.34 1.36 -10.21
C GLY A 15 -0.47 1.40 -8.92
N GLN A 16 -0.22 0.48 -7.98
CA GLN A 16 -0.78 0.50 -6.64
C GLN A 16 0.26 1.04 -5.65
N TYR A 17 -0.21 1.42 -4.47
CA TYR A 17 0.62 1.96 -3.40
C TYR A 17 0.49 1.12 -2.14
N TYR A 18 1.60 0.96 -1.43
CA TYR A 18 1.71 0.07 -0.28
C TYR A 18 2.48 0.76 0.84
N THR A 19 1.94 0.74 2.06
CA THR A 19 2.74 1.14 3.24
C THR A 19 3.76 0.05 3.59
N ASP A 20 4.83 0.40 4.29
CA ASP A 20 5.79 -0.58 4.83
C ASP A 20 5.09 -1.66 5.65
N TRP A 21 4.04 -1.29 6.38
CA TRP A 21 3.23 -2.23 7.15
C TRP A 21 2.54 -3.27 6.25
N GLN A 22 1.95 -2.84 5.13
CA GLN A 22 1.34 -3.76 4.15
C GLN A 22 2.39 -4.70 3.56
N VAL A 23 3.53 -4.17 3.13
CA VAL A 23 4.64 -4.96 2.56
C VAL A 23 5.13 -5.99 3.59
N ARG A 24 5.45 -5.56 4.81
CA ARG A 24 5.93 -6.44 5.89
C ARG A 24 4.91 -7.52 6.23
N ARG A 25 3.61 -7.18 6.26
CA ARG A 25 2.57 -8.16 6.52
C ARG A 25 2.53 -9.24 5.44
N ARG A 26 2.55 -8.86 4.17
CA ARG A 26 2.48 -9.79 3.03
C ARG A 26 3.69 -10.72 2.96
N LEU A 27 4.88 -10.19 3.21
CA LEU A 27 6.10 -10.99 3.35
C LEU A 27 6.00 -11.97 4.53
N ARG A 28 5.52 -11.49 5.69
CA ARG A 28 5.39 -12.34 6.90
C ARG A 28 4.36 -13.46 6.73
N THR A 29 3.26 -13.21 6.00
CA THR A 29 2.24 -14.24 5.74
C THR A 29 2.61 -15.17 4.59
N GLY A 30 3.74 -14.95 3.91
CA GLY A 30 4.13 -15.69 2.72
C GLY A 30 3.25 -15.40 1.50
N GLU A 31 2.43 -14.34 1.53
CA GLU A 31 1.66 -13.89 0.37
C GLU A 31 2.61 -13.35 -0.70
N TRP A 32 3.70 -12.70 -0.27
CA TRP A 32 4.77 -12.22 -1.13
C TRP A 32 6.10 -12.86 -0.73
N ILE A 33 6.96 -13.10 -1.72
CA ILE A 33 8.33 -13.58 -1.52
C ILE A 33 9.30 -12.43 -1.80
N PHE A 34 10.25 -12.19 -0.90
CA PHE A 34 11.29 -11.19 -1.13
C PHE A 34 12.35 -11.75 -2.08
N CYS A 35 12.55 -11.09 -3.23
CA CYS A 35 13.52 -11.52 -4.22
C CYS A 35 14.85 -10.78 -4.05
N MET A 36 14.81 -9.44 -4.10
CA MET A 36 16.02 -8.61 -4.09
C MET A 36 15.74 -7.19 -3.57
N GLN A 37 16.78 -6.53 -3.06
CA GLN A 37 16.77 -5.11 -2.74
C GLN A 37 17.94 -4.40 -3.42
N GLN A 38 17.63 -3.31 -4.11
CA GLN A 38 18.59 -2.33 -4.59
C GLN A 38 18.67 -1.18 -3.56
N ARG A 39 19.88 -0.73 -3.22
CA ARG A 39 20.09 0.34 -2.23
C ARG A 39 20.11 1.74 -2.84
N ALA A 40 20.55 1.89 -4.08
CA ALA A 40 20.65 3.17 -4.77
C ALA A 40 20.23 3.03 -6.25
N PRO A 41 19.08 3.61 -6.66
CA PRO A 41 17.99 4.08 -5.80
C PRO A 41 17.44 2.95 -4.92
N HIS A 42 16.86 3.30 -3.77
CA HIS A 42 16.23 2.31 -2.90
C HIS A 42 15.04 1.68 -3.64
N ARG A 43 15.09 0.39 -3.93
CA ARG A 43 13.98 -0.35 -4.57
C ARG A 43 13.97 -1.79 -4.05
N ARG A 44 12.79 -2.40 -4.00
CA ARG A 44 12.65 -3.81 -3.63
C ARG A 44 11.89 -4.55 -4.72
N LEU A 45 12.36 -5.74 -5.05
CA LEU A 45 11.66 -6.66 -5.93
C LEU A 45 11.06 -7.76 -5.07
N VAL A 46 9.76 -7.97 -5.23
CA VAL A 46 9.01 -9.05 -4.58
C VAL A 46 8.27 -9.85 -5.64
N GLU A 47 8.06 -11.12 -5.37
CA GLU A 47 7.16 -11.98 -6.13
C GLU A 47 5.82 -12.05 -5.40
N THR A 48 4.73 -11.82 -6.11
CA THR A 48 3.38 -11.83 -5.55
C THR A 48 2.78 -13.23 -5.54
N ALA A 49 1.62 -13.39 -4.90
CA ALA A 49 0.87 -14.65 -4.90
C ALA A 49 0.42 -15.12 -6.29
N ASP A 50 0.44 -14.23 -7.29
CA ASP A 50 0.10 -14.51 -8.69
C ASP A 50 1.35 -14.86 -9.52
N ASP A 51 2.47 -15.24 -8.88
CA ASP A 51 3.78 -15.50 -9.50
C ASP A 51 4.32 -14.31 -10.34
N ALA A 52 3.86 -13.09 -10.02
CA ALA A 52 4.25 -11.87 -10.73
C ALA A 52 5.34 -11.11 -9.98
N LEU A 53 6.30 -10.56 -10.72
CA LEU A 53 7.33 -9.68 -10.16
C LEU A 53 6.79 -8.26 -9.99
N LEU A 54 6.86 -7.75 -8.77
CA LEU A 54 6.44 -6.40 -8.39
C LEU A 54 7.63 -5.60 -7.88
N LEU A 55 7.95 -4.51 -8.57
CA LEU A 55 8.96 -3.56 -8.13
C LEU A 55 8.31 -2.52 -7.22
N LEU A 56 8.89 -2.33 -6.03
CA LEU A 56 8.47 -1.37 -5.03
C LEU A 56 9.52 -0.27 -4.90
N ALA A 57 9.13 0.96 -5.23
CA ALA A 57 9.96 2.15 -5.07
C ALA A 57 9.40 3.02 -3.93
N PRO A 58 10.22 3.45 -2.95
CA PRO A 58 9.79 4.42 -1.96
C PRO A 58 9.34 5.71 -2.63
N THR A 59 8.27 6.29 -2.13
CA THR A 59 7.71 7.57 -2.56
C THR A 59 7.30 8.38 -1.35
N ASP A 60 7.28 9.70 -1.48
CA ASP A 60 6.82 10.58 -0.41
C ASP A 60 5.28 10.51 -0.30
N PRO A 61 4.69 10.35 0.90
CA PRO A 61 3.25 10.46 1.08
C PRO A 61 2.66 11.78 0.56
N GLU A 62 3.43 12.87 0.50
CA GLU A 62 2.98 14.15 -0.10
C GLU A 62 2.88 14.09 -1.64
N GLU A 63 3.54 13.12 -2.29
CA GLU A 63 3.46 12.89 -3.74
C GLU A 63 2.30 11.96 -4.13
N LEU A 64 1.47 11.54 -3.17
CA LEU A 64 0.31 10.71 -3.46
C LEU A 64 -0.66 11.42 -4.42
N PRO A 65 -1.06 10.78 -5.53
CA PRO A 65 -2.08 11.33 -6.41
C PRO A 65 -3.40 11.60 -5.67
N THR A 66 -4.07 12.70 -6.05
CA THR A 66 -5.41 13.02 -5.56
C THR A 66 -6.35 11.83 -5.78
N GLY A 67 -7.02 11.40 -4.71
CA GLY A 67 -7.89 10.21 -4.72
C GLY A 67 -7.23 8.93 -4.20
N LEU A 68 -5.99 9.02 -3.70
CA LEU A 68 -5.42 8.01 -2.82
C LEU A 68 -5.41 8.51 -1.37
N GLU A 69 -5.98 7.72 -0.46
CA GLU A 69 -6.03 8.02 0.96
C GLU A 69 -5.31 6.94 1.76
N ILE A 70 -4.54 7.34 2.76
CA ILE A 70 -4.02 6.39 3.75
C ILE A 70 -5.03 6.30 4.90
N ARG A 71 -5.66 5.14 5.03
CA ARG A 71 -6.61 4.87 6.11
C ARG A 71 -5.95 4.06 7.21
N ILE A 72 -6.18 4.48 8.45
CA ILE A 72 -5.72 3.79 9.65
C ILE A 72 -6.91 3.06 10.26
N ILE A 73 -6.96 1.74 10.11
CA ILE A 73 -8.03 0.89 10.68
C ILE A 73 -7.40 0.03 11.76
N GLU A 74 -7.82 0.19 13.02
CA GLU A 74 -7.35 -0.64 14.15
C GLU A 74 -5.81 -0.72 14.23
N ARG A 75 -5.13 0.42 14.03
CA ARG A 75 -3.65 0.56 14.00
C ARG A 75 -2.96 0.00 12.75
N ARG A 76 -3.69 -0.23 11.66
CA ARG A 76 -3.15 -0.72 10.38
C ARG A 76 -3.24 0.38 9.35
N ALA A 77 -2.11 0.81 8.81
CA ALA A 77 -2.05 1.79 7.73
C ALA A 77 -2.24 1.08 6.38
N ARG A 78 -3.28 1.45 5.65
CA ARG A 78 -3.56 0.92 4.31
C ARG A 78 -3.80 2.06 3.34
N VAL A 79 -3.14 2.01 2.18
CA VAL A 79 -3.51 2.90 1.07
C VAL A 79 -4.81 2.40 0.44
N VAL A 80 -5.75 3.32 0.24
CA VAL A 80 -7.06 3.09 -0.36
C VAL A 80 -7.20 4.03 -1.54
N ASP A 81 -7.47 3.46 -2.72
CA ASP A 81 -7.82 4.25 -3.89
C ASP A 81 -9.32 4.59 -3.84
N THR A 82 -9.63 5.82 -3.45
CA THR A 82 -11.02 6.30 -3.35
C THR A 82 -11.67 6.54 -4.72
N ARG A 83 -10.88 6.59 -5.80
CA ARG A 83 -11.41 6.68 -7.18
C ARG A 83 -11.99 5.34 -7.65
N ARG A 84 -11.51 4.23 -7.07
CA ARG A 84 -11.96 2.86 -7.38
C ARG A 84 -13.01 2.32 -6.40
N VAL A 85 -13.23 3.00 -5.27
CA VAL A 85 -14.30 2.66 -4.35
C VAL A 85 -15.61 3.20 -4.94
N PRO A 86 -16.56 2.34 -5.37
CA PRO A 86 -17.89 2.84 -5.72
C PRO A 86 -18.47 3.56 -4.48
N PRO A 87 -19.28 4.62 -4.67
CA PRO A 87 -19.92 5.28 -3.54
C PRO A 87 -20.62 4.21 -2.73
N ARG A 88 -20.22 4.06 -1.47
CA ARG A 88 -20.89 3.16 -0.54
C ARG A 88 -22.29 3.73 -0.40
N GLU A 89 -23.26 3.17 -1.13
CA GLU A 89 -24.66 3.52 -0.97
C GLU A 89 -24.98 3.41 0.50
N SER A 90 -25.24 4.58 1.09
CA SER A 90 -25.88 4.71 2.38
C SER A 90 -27.18 3.92 2.28
N ARG A 91 -27.19 2.66 2.72
CA ARG A 91 -28.43 1.99 3.11
C ARG A 91 -28.95 2.76 4.31
N GLN A 92 -29.68 3.82 4.02
CA GLN A 92 -30.55 4.49 4.96
C GLN A 92 -31.74 3.55 5.13
N PRO A 93 -32.01 3.02 6.33
CA PRO A 93 -33.24 2.29 6.56
C PRO A 93 -34.36 3.34 6.60
N THR A 94 -35.19 3.39 5.55
CA THR A 94 -36.51 3.99 5.66
C THR A 94 -37.42 2.90 6.21
N GLY A 95 -38.00 3.17 7.38
CA GLY A 95 -38.95 2.30 8.06
C GLY A 95 -40.33 2.27 7.43
#